data_AF-A0AAD7GCQ2-F1
#
_entry.id   AF-A0AAD7GCQ2-F1
#
_cell.length_a   1.000
_cell.length_b   1.000
_cell.length_c   1.000
_cell.angle_alpha   90.00
_cell.angle_beta   90.00
_cell.angle_gamma   90.00
#
_symmetry.space_group_name_H-M   'P 1'
#
loop_
_entity.id
_entity.type
_entity.pdbx_description
1 polymer ?
#
loop_
_entity_poly.entity_id
_entity_poly.type
_entity_poly.pdbx_seq_one_letter_code
_entity_poly.pdbx_strand_id
1 'polypeptide(L)'
;MPKSEPRQQRSRINKLAPTRPFPTVPTSVSATGPRSAHREGKNLICITRKTPLNTYIRRCKNAIIDDGYKTLHLSAMGAAIPHLLQLSVALPAVLPFAAGEIHTEITTATVEVKDEVLPEDEDEDITYRTRGKSQLLLVIKIGDGKFEGDTTGPAKRSGARVAPKQKAPNRKAPPPQPQLVKPAASSSRIVVAEPDQDEMEM
;
A
#
# COMPACT_ATOMS: atom_id res chain seq x y z
N MET A 1 58.23 2.31 18.52
CA MET A 1 57.11 3.05 17.88
C MET A 1 56.08 2.04 17.41
N PRO A 2 54.94 1.85 18.09
CA PRO A 2 53.91 0.93 17.60
C PRO A 2 53.24 1.53 16.35
N LYS A 3 53.15 0.75 15.27
CA LYS A 3 52.44 1.12 14.04
C LYS A 3 50.96 1.28 14.36
N SER A 4 50.40 2.46 14.09
CA SER A 4 48.95 2.69 14.15
C SER A 4 48.25 1.79 13.13
N GLU A 5 47.34 0.95 13.59
CA GLU A 5 46.51 0.12 12.70
C GLU A 5 45.69 1.01 11.75
N PRO A 6 45.53 0.61 10.48
CA PRO A 6 44.73 1.37 9.54
C PRO A 6 43.27 1.35 10.01
N ARG A 7 42.70 2.55 10.22
CA ARG A 7 41.26 2.69 10.47
C ARG A 7 40.53 2.13 9.26
N GLN A 8 39.82 1.02 9.43
CA GLN A 8 38.91 0.51 8.41
C GLN A 8 37.93 1.61 8.02
N GLN A 9 38.04 2.09 6.77
CA GLN A 9 37.11 3.05 6.21
C GLN A 9 35.71 2.43 6.18
N ARG A 10 34.71 3.24 6.52
CA ARG A 10 33.33 2.78 6.58
C ARG A 10 32.80 2.71 5.14
N SER A 11 32.50 1.50 4.69
CA SER A 11 31.84 1.27 3.40
C SER A 11 30.52 2.04 3.29
N ARG A 12 30.19 2.48 2.07
CA ARG A 12 28.94 3.20 1.79
C ARG A 12 27.78 2.20 1.75
N ILE A 13 26.70 2.49 2.47
CA ILE A 13 25.54 1.59 2.60
C ILE A 13 24.27 2.28 2.11
N ASN A 14 23.64 1.72 1.09
CA ASN A 14 22.32 2.11 0.59
C ASN A 14 21.24 1.22 1.22
N LYS A 15 20.28 1.82 1.92
CA LYS A 15 19.22 1.07 2.62
C LYS A 15 18.01 0.90 1.71
N LEU A 16 17.65 -0.33 1.36
CA LEU A 16 16.49 -0.59 0.52
C LEU A 16 15.19 -0.51 1.30
N ALA A 17 14.10 -0.25 0.58
CA ALA A 17 12.77 -0.28 1.15
C ALA A 17 12.39 -1.74 1.46
N PRO A 18 11.84 -2.02 2.65
CA PRO A 18 11.34 -3.35 2.96
C PRO A 18 10.13 -3.70 2.10
N THR A 19 9.91 -5.00 1.91
CA THR A 19 8.67 -5.52 1.34
C THR A 19 7.48 -5.03 2.17
N ARG A 20 6.45 -4.51 1.51
CA ARG A 20 5.26 -4.01 2.21
C ARG A 20 4.43 -5.18 2.72
N PRO A 21 3.83 -5.08 3.92
CA PRO A 21 2.95 -6.11 4.46
C PRO A 21 1.63 -6.23 3.69
N PHE A 22 1.28 -5.20 2.93
CA PHE A 22 0.04 -5.12 2.15
C PHE A 22 0.38 -4.75 0.70
N PRO A 23 -0.34 -5.29 -0.29
CA PRO A 23 -0.18 -4.86 -1.68
C PRO A 23 -0.54 -3.37 -1.81
N THR A 24 0.24 -2.63 -2.59
CA THR A 24 0.00 -1.19 -2.78
C THR A 24 -1.32 -0.90 -3.48
N VAL A 25 -1.74 -1.82 -4.34
CA VAL A 25 -3.00 -1.77 -5.10
C VAL A 25 -3.63 -3.16 -5.02
N PRO A 26 -4.94 -3.26 -4.72
CA PRO A 26 -5.68 -4.51 -4.81
C PRO A 26 -5.62 -5.09 -6.23
N THR A 27 -5.69 -6.41 -6.37
CA THR A 27 -5.66 -7.10 -7.67
C THR A 27 -6.86 -6.76 -8.55
N SER A 28 -7.97 -6.33 -7.94
CA SER A 28 -9.23 -5.93 -8.59
C SER A 28 -9.15 -4.57 -9.29
N VAL A 29 -8.11 -3.75 -9.03
CA VAL A 29 -8.05 -2.36 -9.52
C VAL A 29 -6.77 -2.06 -10.28
N SER A 30 -6.89 -1.22 -11.32
CA SER A 30 -5.75 -0.79 -12.12
C SER A 30 -4.71 -0.04 -11.29
N ALA A 31 -3.45 -0.51 -11.36
CA ALA A 31 -2.33 0.07 -10.62
C ALA A 31 -2.01 1.52 -11.01
N THR A 32 -2.37 1.94 -12.22
CA THR A 32 -2.11 3.27 -12.75
C THR A 32 -3.26 4.25 -12.51
N GLY A 33 -4.39 3.80 -11.96
CA GLY A 33 -5.53 4.63 -11.64
C GLY A 33 -5.28 5.56 -10.44
N PRO A 34 -5.95 6.73 -10.37
CA PRO A 34 -5.82 7.63 -9.23
C PRO A 34 -6.33 6.94 -7.95
N ARG A 35 -5.57 7.04 -6.86
CA ARG A 35 -5.89 6.38 -5.58
C ARG A 35 -7.24 6.77 -4.99
N SER A 36 -7.78 7.93 -5.36
CA SER A 36 -9.13 8.35 -4.97
C SER A 36 -10.26 7.54 -5.62
N ALA A 37 -9.98 6.89 -6.75
CA ALA A 37 -10.94 6.00 -7.42
C ALA A 37 -10.96 4.60 -6.78
N HIS A 38 -9.87 4.20 -6.12
CA HIS A 38 -9.74 2.91 -5.44
C HIS A 38 -10.52 2.96 -4.13
N ARG A 39 -11.61 2.18 -4.02
CA ARG A 39 -12.34 2.03 -2.76
C ARG A 39 -11.73 0.97 -1.86
N GLU A 40 -11.24 -0.12 -2.44
CA GLU A 40 -10.64 -1.25 -1.73
C GLU A 40 -9.23 -0.94 -1.19
N GLY A 41 -8.89 -1.58 -0.07
CA GLY A 41 -7.56 -1.50 0.54
C GLY A 41 -7.22 -0.17 1.22
N LYS A 42 -8.17 0.77 1.33
CA LYS A 42 -7.95 2.03 2.06
C LYS A 42 -7.76 1.82 3.57
N ASN A 43 -8.31 0.74 4.10
CA ASN A 43 -8.16 0.29 5.49
C ASN A 43 -6.77 -0.26 5.82
N LEU A 44 -5.93 -0.52 4.82
CA LEU A 44 -4.55 -0.98 4.97
C LEU A 44 -3.62 0.24 4.98
N ILE A 45 -3.08 0.59 6.16
CA ILE A 45 -2.32 1.83 6.36
C ILE A 45 -0.93 1.50 6.92
N CYS A 46 0.10 1.85 6.13
CA CYS A 46 1.48 1.84 6.60
C CYS A 46 1.84 3.20 7.22
N ILE A 47 2.27 3.18 8.48
CA ILE A 47 2.70 4.35 9.24
C ILE A 47 4.18 4.60 9.02
N THR A 48 4.51 5.87 8.77
CA THR A 48 5.86 6.35 8.52
C THR A 48 6.15 7.53 9.43
N ARG A 49 7.43 7.79 9.68
CA ARG A 49 7.87 8.87 10.57
C ARG A 49 7.66 10.28 10.00
N LYS A 50 7.71 10.42 8.67
CA LYS A 50 7.69 11.73 8.01
C LYS A 50 6.29 12.34 7.98
N THR A 51 5.28 11.48 7.95
CA THR A 51 3.89 11.91 7.91
C THR A 51 3.43 12.28 9.32
N PRO A 52 2.83 13.46 9.54
CA PRO A 52 2.42 13.88 10.86
C PRO A 52 1.19 13.10 11.36
N LEU A 53 1.05 13.01 12.68
CA LEU A 53 -0.01 12.22 13.34
C LEU A 53 -1.42 12.61 12.85
N ASN A 54 -1.67 13.90 12.74
CA ASN A 54 -2.96 14.45 12.32
C ASN A 54 -3.40 13.96 10.94
N THR A 55 -2.45 13.74 10.02
CA THR A 55 -2.76 13.18 8.70
C THR A 55 -3.26 11.75 8.81
N TYR A 56 -2.65 10.95 9.70
CA TYR A 56 -3.11 9.58 9.95
C TYR A 56 -4.46 9.54 10.67
N ILE A 57 -4.69 10.40 11.67
CA ILE A 57 -6.00 10.49 12.34
C ILE A 57 -7.10 10.80 11.33
N ARG A 58 -6.90 11.82 10.47
CA ARG A 58 -7.87 12.16 9.40
C ARG A 58 -8.07 11.00 8.43
N ARG A 59 -7.00 10.32 8.04
CA ARG A 59 -7.09 9.17 7.12
C ARG A 59 -7.86 8.00 7.72
N CYS A 60 -7.61 7.64 8.98
CA CYS A 60 -8.35 6.59 9.68
C CYS A 60 -9.82 6.99 9.87
N LYS A 61 -10.09 8.24 10.24
CA LYS A 61 -11.46 8.77 10.36
C LYS A 61 -12.21 8.67 9.04
N ASN A 62 -11.62 9.13 7.93
CA ASN A 62 -12.26 9.07 6.63
C ASN A 62 -12.48 7.62 6.17
N ALA A 63 -11.53 6.72 6.43
CA ALA A 63 -11.71 5.30 6.12
C ALA A 63 -12.89 4.69 6.88
N ILE A 64 -13.09 5.05 8.15
CA ILE A 64 -14.19 4.50 8.95
C ILE A 64 -15.53 5.16 8.61
N ILE A 65 -15.57 6.49 8.54
CA ILE A 65 -16.82 7.26 8.41
C ILE A 65 -17.25 7.38 6.94
N ASP A 66 -16.36 7.79 6.05
CA ASP A 66 -16.71 8.07 4.65
C ASP A 66 -16.75 6.79 3.82
N ASP A 67 -15.79 5.89 4.04
CA ASP A 67 -15.66 4.64 3.29
C ASP A 67 -16.35 3.44 3.97
N GLY A 68 -16.79 3.57 5.22
CA GLY A 68 -17.56 2.53 5.94
C GLY A 68 -16.74 1.35 6.45
N TYR A 69 -15.42 1.49 6.59
CA TYR A 69 -14.57 0.42 7.12
C TYR A 69 -14.74 0.24 8.63
N LYS A 70 -15.14 -0.97 9.06
CA LYS A 70 -15.17 -1.36 10.48
C LYS A 70 -13.88 -2.00 10.98
N THR A 71 -12.98 -2.36 10.07
CA THR A 71 -11.69 -2.97 10.39
C THR A 71 -10.55 -2.19 9.75
N LEU A 72 -9.61 -1.68 10.56
CA LEU A 72 -8.40 -1.01 10.11
C LEU A 72 -7.17 -1.87 10.40
N HIS A 73 -6.29 -2.00 9.42
CA HIS A 73 -5.01 -2.68 9.55
C HIS A 73 -3.88 -1.65 9.46
N LEU A 74 -3.20 -1.44 10.57
CA LEU A 74 -2.10 -0.50 10.70
C LEU A 74 -0.78 -1.27 10.81
N SER A 75 0.25 -0.81 10.11
CA SER A 75 1.59 -1.39 10.24
C SER A 75 2.65 -0.30 10.38
N ALA A 76 3.58 -0.49 11.31
CA ALA A 76 4.72 0.40 11.51
C ALA A 76 6.02 -0.40 11.71
N MET A 77 7.15 0.19 11.33
CA MET A 77 8.48 -0.42 11.49
C MET A 77 9.46 0.50 12.20
N GLY A 78 10.29 -0.08 13.06
CA GLY A 78 11.35 0.61 13.80
C GLY A 78 10.84 1.89 14.47
N ALA A 79 11.49 3.02 14.19
CA ALA A 79 11.17 4.28 14.84
C ALA A 79 9.81 4.91 14.44
N ALA A 80 9.00 4.29 13.56
CA ALA A 80 7.60 4.67 13.37
C ALA A 80 6.66 4.03 14.40
N ILE A 81 7.12 3.03 15.16
CA ILE A 81 6.31 2.30 16.16
C ILE A 81 5.72 3.24 17.23
N PRO A 82 6.48 4.17 17.84
CA PRO A 82 5.90 5.10 18.81
C PRO A 82 4.77 5.94 18.21
N HIS A 83 4.88 6.28 16.93
CA HIS A 83 3.86 7.06 16.23
C HIS A 83 2.57 6.27 16.02
N LEU A 84 2.67 4.96 15.75
CA LEU A 84 1.52 4.07 15.66
C LEU A 84 0.83 3.89 17.02
N LEU A 85 1.60 3.74 18.10
CA LEU A 85 1.05 3.62 19.46
C LEU A 85 0.33 4.90 19.89
N GLN A 86 0.87 6.07 19.55
CA GLN A 86 0.19 7.33 19.81
C GLN A 86 -1.12 7.44 19.02
N LEU A 87 -1.12 6.97 17.78
CA LEU A 87 -2.32 6.92 16.94
C LEU A 87 -3.39 5.98 17.54
N SER A 88 -3.00 4.79 18.03
CA SER A 88 -3.96 3.82 18.58
C SER A 88 -4.65 4.33 19.83
N VAL A 89 -3.97 5.11 20.67
CA VAL A 89 -4.56 5.74 21.85
C VAL A 89 -5.45 6.94 21.47
N ALA A 90 -5.08 7.69 20.44
CA ALA A 90 -5.83 8.87 20.02
C ALA A 90 -7.12 8.54 19.23
N LEU A 91 -7.15 7.42 18.50
CA LEU A 91 -8.27 7.08 17.63
C LEU A 91 -9.61 6.90 18.35
N PRO A 92 -9.71 6.15 19.47
CA PRO A 92 -10.98 5.98 20.19
C PRO A 92 -11.65 7.30 20.59
N ALA A 93 -10.88 8.33 20.91
CA ALA A 93 -11.42 9.64 21.31
C ALA A 93 -11.98 10.48 20.15
N VAL A 94 -11.58 10.19 18.91
CA VAL A 94 -11.97 10.98 17.72
C VAL A 94 -13.10 10.32 16.94
N LEU A 95 -13.32 9.02 17.17
CA LEU A 95 -14.33 8.25 16.47
C LEU A 95 -15.70 8.34 17.17
N PRO A 96 -16.81 8.36 16.42
CA PRO A 96 -18.16 8.47 16.96
C PRO A 96 -18.72 7.13 17.46
N PHE A 97 -17.89 6.31 18.12
CA PHE A 97 -18.27 5.01 18.66
C PHE A 97 -17.99 4.96 20.16
N ALA A 98 -18.72 4.12 20.89
CA ALA A 98 -18.45 3.90 22.30
C ALA A 98 -17.09 3.20 22.47
N ALA A 99 -16.36 3.53 23.53
CA ALA A 99 -15.04 2.95 23.79
C ALA A 99 -15.07 1.40 23.89
N GLY A 100 -16.19 0.82 24.36
CA GLY A 100 -16.37 -0.62 24.47
C GLY A 100 -16.59 -1.35 23.13
N GLU A 101 -16.95 -0.63 22.07
CA GLU A 101 -17.15 -1.19 20.72
C GLU A 101 -15.83 -1.31 19.94
N ILE A 102 -14.79 -0.59 20.38
CA ILE A 102 -13.51 -0.52 19.67
C ILE A 102 -12.56 -1.54 20.29
N HIS A 103 -12.27 -2.61 19.54
CA HIS A 103 -11.30 -3.62 19.92
C HIS A 103 -9.98 -3.39 19.18
N THR A 104 -8.87 -3.42 19.91
CA THR A 104 -7.53 -3.23 19.35
C THR A 104 -6.68 -4.46 19.62
N GLU A 105 -6.24 -5.13 18.56
CA GLU A 105 -5.31 -6.24 18.60
C GLU A 105 -3.92 -5.75 18.18
N ILE A 106 -2.91 -6.06 18.99
CA ILE A 106 -1.53 -5.63 18.77
C ILE A 106 -0.67 -6.89 18.60
N THR A 107 0.05 -6.96 17.48
CA THR A 107 0.94 -8.07 17.15
C THR A 107 2.33 -7.54 16.81
N THR A 108 3.34 -8.06 17.49
CA THR A 108 4.75 -7.75 17.20
C THR A 108 5.31 -8.76 16.21
N ALA A 109 6.09 -8.30 15.24
CA ALA A 109 6.77 -9.14 14.27
C ALA A 109 8.17 -8.61 13.97
N THR A 110 8.96 -9.38 13.25
CA THR A 110 10.26 -8.95 12.71
C THR A 110 10.20 -9.04 11.20
N VAL A 111 10.71 -8.02 10.51
CA VAL A 111 10.80 -7.96 9.05
C VAL A 111 12.26 -7.86 8.65
N GLU A 112 12.64 -8.69 7.69
CA GLU A 112 13.96 -8.64 7.07
C GLU A 112 14.03 -7.52 6.04
N VAL A 113 15.09 -6.72 6.14
CA VAL A 113 15.38 -5.62 5.21
C VAL A 113 16.74 -5.85 4.60
N LYS A 114 16.85 -5.62 3.30
CA LYS A 114 18.11 -5.69 2.57
C LYS A 114 18.73 -4.30 2.48
N ASP A 115 20.03 -4.22 2.71
CA ASP A 115 20.84 -3.04 2.45
C ASP A 115 21.91 -3.43 1.40
N GLU A 116 22.18 -2.54 0.45
CA GLU A 116 23.28 -2.66 -0.52
C GLU A 116 24.55 -2.06 0.11
N VAL A 117 25.66 -2.81 0.03
CA VAL A 117 26.98 -2.36 0.46
C VAL A 117 27.78 -2.08 -0.80
N LEU A 118 28.08 -0.80 -1.02
CA LEU A 118 28.88 -0.37 -2.16
C LEU A 118 30.37 -0.48 -1.81
N PRO A 119 31.16 -1.20 -2.61
CA PRO A 119 32.61 -1.23 -2.46
C PRO A 119 33.22 0.14 -2.76
N GLU A 120 34.47 0.32 -2.35
CA GLU A 120 35.24 1.54 -2.65
C GLU A 120 35.86 1.47 -4.05
N ASP A 121 36.13 0.26 -4.54
CA ASP A 121 36.60 -0.01 -5.88
C ASP A 121 35.42 -0.15 -6.84
N GLU A 122 35.52 0.47 -8.02
CA GLU A 122 34.50 0.40 -9.07
C GLU A 122 34.53 -0.96 -9.80
N ASP A 123 35.63 -1.72 -9.67
CA ASP A 123 35.78 -3.07 -10.22
C ASP A 123 35.17 -4.16 -9.33
N GLU A 124 34.75 -3.82 -8.10
CA GLU A 124 34.10 -4.75 -7.17
C GLU A 124 32.56 -4.69 -7.29
N ASP A 125 31.92 -5.85 -7.15
CA ASP A 125 30.46 -5.97 -7.20
C ASP A 125 29.77 -5.47 -5.90
N ILE A 126 28.55 -4.94 -6.06
CA ILE A 126 27.67 -4.58 -4.94
C ILE A 126 27.25 -5.84 -4.17
N THR A 127 27.46 -5.84 -2.86
CA THR A 127 27.04 -6.95 -1.99
C THR A 127 25.76 -6.61 -1.21
N TYR A 128 24.95 -7.62 -0.91
CA TYR A 128 23.72 -7.45 -0.14
C TYR A 128 23.90 -7.91 1.31
N ARG A 129 23.40 -7.09 2.24
CA ARG A 129 23.37 -7.41 3.67
C ARG A 129 21.92 -7.42 4.17
N THR A 130 21.54 -8.48 4.86
CA THR A 130 20.23 -8.57 5.52
C THR A 130 20.30 -8.01 6.94
N ARG A 131 19.26 -7.28 7.36
CA ARG A 131 19.08 -6.76 8.71
C ARG A 131 17.62 -6.92 9.15
N GLY A 132 17.41 -7.52 10.31
CA GLY A 132 16.09 -7.55 10.95
C GLY A 132 15.67 -6.18 11.50
N LYS A 133 14.40 -5.81 11.31
CA LYS A 133 13.77 -4.68 11.97
C LYS A 133 12.49 -5.14 12.67
N SER A 134 12.25 -4.59 13.86
CA SER A 134 10.98 -4.77 14.54
C SER A 134 9.85 -4.11 13.75
N GLN A 135 8.73 -4.81 13.67
CA GLN A 135 7.47 -4.39 13.08
C GLN A 135 6.37 -4.51 14.13
N LEU A 136 5.44 -3.57 14.11
CA LEU A 136 4.20 -3.62 14.86
C LEU A 136 3.05 -3.66 13.87
N LEU A 137 2.17 -4.64 14.03
CA LEU A 137 0.91 -4.80 13.32
C LEU A 137 -0.20 -4.54 14.33
N LEU A 138 -1.16 -3.71 13.95
CA LEU A 138 -2.25 -3.33 14.83
C LEU A 138 -3.56 -3.39 14.04
N VAL A 139 -4.52 -4.14 14.55
CA VAL A 139 -5.84 -4.29 13.95
C VAL A 139 -6.86 -3.65 14.87
N ILE A 140 -7.56 -2.63 14.38
CA ILE A 140 -8.67 -1.99 15.09
C ILE A 140 -9.96 -2.52 14.46
N LYS A 141 -10.80 -3.16 15.27
CA LYS A 141 -12.12 -3.66 14.89
C LYS A 141 -13.18 -2.85 15.64
N ILE A 142 -14.22 -2.44 14.94
CA ILE A 142 -15.36 -1.71 15.48
C ILE A 142 -16.58 -2.62 15.37
N GLY A 143 -17.18 -2.97 16.51
CA GLY A 143 -18.32 -3.89 16.59
C GLY A 143 -17.99 -5.24 15.97
N ASP A 144 -18.84 -5.71 15.05
CA ASP A 144 -18.69 -7.02 14.40
C ASP A 144 -17.60 -7.07 13.32
N GLY A 145 -16.93 -5.94 13.01
CA GLY A 145 -15.83 -5.87 12.04
C GLY A 145 -16.23 -6.07 10.57
N LYS A 146 -17.52 -6.30 10.28
CA LYS A 146 -18.04 -6.45 8.92
C LYS A 146 -17.99 -5.12 8.17
N PHE A 147 -17.48 -5.15 6.94
CA PHE A 147 -17.48 -3.98 6.07
C PHE A 147 -18.91 -3.65 5.65
N GLU A 148 -19.37 -2.43 5.91
CA GLU A 148 -20.73 -1.97 5.59
C GLU A 148 -20.77 -1.11 4.31
N GLY A 149 -19.65 -0.98 3.59
CA GLY A 149 -19.57 -0.17 2.38
C GLY A 149 -19.88 -0.93 1.08
N ASP A 150 -20.27 -0.18 0.04
CA ASP A 150 -20.42 -0.70 -1.32
C ASP A 150 -19.05 -0.93 -1.98
N THR A 151 -18.67 -2.20 -2.18
CA THR A 151 -17.47 -2.61 -2.94
C THR A 151 -17.67 -2.57 -4.46
N THR A 152 -18.91 -2.54 -4.94
CA THR A 152 -19.25 -2.81 -6.36
C THR A 152 -19.52 -1.58 -7.23
N GLY A 153 -19.29 -0.36 -6.73
CA GLY A 153 -19.65 0.87 -7.45
C GLY A 153 -18.49 1.87 -7.64
N PRO A 154 -18.48 2.64 -8.74
CA PRO A 154 -17.52 3.72 -8.92
C PRO A 154 -17.64 4.73 -7.77
N ALA A 155 -16.50 5.22 -7.29
CA ALA A 155 -16.44 6.12 -6.14
C ALA A 155 -17.37 7.33 -6.31
N LYS A 156 -18.49 7.37 -5.57
CA LYS A 156 -19.33 8.56 -5.46
C LYS A 156 -18.47 9.67 -4.85
N ARG A 157 -18.12 10.67 -5.65
CA ARG A 157 -17.50 11.91 -5.16
C ARG A 157 -18.55 12.68 -4.37
N SER A 158 -18.68 12.42 -3.08
CA SER A 158 -19.38 13.34 -2.19
C SER A 158 -18.54 14.61 -2.07
N GLY A 159 -19.05 15.72 -2.61
CA GLY A 159 -18.55 17.06 -2.28
C GLY A 159 -17.69 17.80 -3.31
N ALA A 160 -17.65 17.40 -4.59
CA ALA A 160 -17.13 18.30 -5.61
C ALA A 160 -18.18 19.39 -5.90
N ARG A 161 -18.01 20.58 -5.32
CA ARG A 161 -18.65 21.81 -5.80
C ARG A 161 -18.40 21.88 -7.31
N VAL A 162 -19.47 21.71 -8.07
CA VAL A 162 -19.48 21.87 -9.52
C VAL A 162 -19.16 23.33 -9.80
N ALA A 163 -17.90 23.64 -10.08
CA ALA A 163 -17.54 24.90 -10.70
C ALA A 163 -18.20 24.93 -12.09
N PRO A 164 -18.93 26.00 -12.47
CA PRO A 164 -19.61 26.04 -13.75
C PRO A 164 -18.56 26.07 -14.89
N LYS A 165 -18.60 25.03 -15.73
CA LYS A 165 -17.84 24.97 -16.98
C LYS A 165 -18.29 26.14 -17.87
N GLN A 166 -17.47 27.16 -18.02
CA GLN A 166 -17.64 28.17 -19.07
C GLN A 166 -17.53 27.48 -20.44
N LYS A 167 -18.60 27.59 -21.23
CA LYS A 167 -18.67 27.14 -22.63
C LYS A 167 -17.66 27.94 -23.46
N ALA A 168 -16.64 27.28 -24.00
CA ALA A 168 -15.84 27.83 -25.08
C ALA A 168 -16.57 27.60 -26.43
N PRO A 169 -16.51 28.56 -27.39
CA PRO A 169 -17.29 28.48 -28.62
C PRO A 169 -16.62 27.59 -29.68
N ASN A 170 -17.50 26.76 -30.24
CA ASN A 170 -17.47 26.02 -31.51
C ASN A 170 -16.46 26.53 -32.56
N ARG A 171 -15.41 25.75 -32.84
CA ARG A 171 -14.67 25.81 -34.11
C ARG A 171 -14.76 24.46 -34.82
N LYS A 172 -15.23 24.55 -36.07
CA LYS A 172 -15.59 23.47 -36.98
C LYS A 172 -14.45 22.46 -37.19
N ALA A 173 -14.80 21.17 -37.13
CA ALA A 173 -13.95 20.05 -37.51
C ALA A 173 -13.85 19.92 -39.05
N PRO A 174 -12.69 19.50 -39.60
CA PRO A 174 -12.57 19.06 -40.99
C PRO A 174 -13.00 17.59 -41.19
N PRO A 175 -13.35 17.18 -42.42
CA PRO A 175 -14.01 15.91 -42.74
C PRO A 175 -13.10 14.67 -42.68
N PRO A 176 -13.69 13.45 -42.59
CA PRO A 176 -12.98 12.20 -42.29
C PRO A 176 -12.23 11.62 -43.51
N GLN A 177 -11.03 11.08 -43.25
CA GLN A 177 -10.29 10.25 -44.21
C GLN A 177 -10.63 8.75 -44.02
N PRO A 178 -10.58 7.94 -45.09
CA PRO A 178 -11.05 6.56 -45.10
C PRO A 178 -10.15 5.59 -44.33
N GLN A 179 -10.81 4.59 -43.73
CA GLN A 179 -10.29 3.56 -42.85
C GLN A 179 -9.39 2.56 -43.58
N LEU A 180 -8.19 2.32 -43.05
CA LEU A 180 -7.36 1.17 -43.41
C LEU A 180 -7.70 0.01 -42.47
N VAL A 181 -8.33 -1.01 -43.03
CA VAL A 181 -8.71 -2.27 -42.36
C VAL A 181 -7.45 -3.03 -41.93
N LYS A 182 -7.35 -3.41 -40.65
CA LYS A 182 -6.41 -4.43 -40.17
C LYS A 182 -7.20 -5.56 -39.49
N PRO A 183 -6.82 -6.83 -39.76
CA PRO A 183 -7.66 -7.99 -39.43
C PRO A 183 -7.64 -8.36 -37.94
N ALA A 184 -8.75 -8.95 -37.52
CA ALA A 184 -9.02 -9.47 -36.20
C ALA A 184 -8.03 -10.60 -35.80
N ALA A 185 -7.38 -10.44 -34.65
CA ALA A 185 -6.68 -11.52 -33.97
C ALA A 185 -7.63 -12.18 -32.96
N SER A 186 -7.90 -13.46 -33.21
CA SER A 186 -8.77 -14.37 -32.48
C SER A 186 -8.32 -14.61 -31.03
N SER A 187 -9.31 -14.65 -30.15
CA SER A 187 -9.25 -15.12 -28.76
C SER A 187 -8.66 -16.54 -28.66
N SER A 188 -7.47 -16.69 -28.06
CA SER A 188 -6.99 -17.98 -27.56
C SER A 188 -7.49 -18.23 -26.14
N ARG A 189 -8.38 -19.20 -26.03
CA ARG A 189 -8.90 -19.76 -24.77
C ARG A 189 -7.83 -20.71 -24.22
N ILE A 190 -7.23 -20.37 -23.08
CA ILE A 190 -6.29 -21.26 -22.40
C ILE A 190 -7.13 -22.29 -21.64
N VAL A 191 -7.10 -23.54 -22.11
CA VAL A 191 -7.60 -24.71 -21.39
C VAL A 191 -6.40 -25.27 -20.63
N VAL A 192 -6.46 -25.20 -19.29
CA VAL A 192 -5.50 -25.90 -18.43
C VAL A 192 -5.98 -27.34 -18.31
N ALA A 193 -5.24 -28.27 -18.90
CA ALA A 193 -5.42 -29.69 -18.70
C ALA A 193 -4.62 -30.10 -17.45
N GLU A 194 -5.30 -30.68 -16.46
CA GLU A 194 -4.64 -31.34 -15.33
C GLU A 194 -4.07 -32.68 -15.81
N PRO A 195 -2.81 -33.03 -15.50
CA PRO A 195 -2.30 -34.37 -15.76
C PRO A 195 -2.85 -35.35 -14.72
N ASP A 196 -3.47 -36.42 -15.22
CA ASP A 196 -3.95 -37.57 -14.45
C ASP A 196 -2.84 -38.16 -13.57
N GLN A 197 -3.12 -38.28 -12.27
CA GLN A 197 -2.27 -38.96 -11.29
C GLN A 197 -2.69 -40.43 -11.18
N ASP A 198 -2.37 -41.24 -12.19
CA ASP A 198 -2.44 -42.70 -12.07
C ASP A 198 -1.24 -43.29 -12.80
N GLU A 199 -0.16 -43.57 -12.06
CA GLU A 199 0.84 -44.64 -12.30
C GLU A 199 2.08 -44.41 -11.41
N MET A 200 1.98 -44.81 -10.14
CA MET A 200 3.16 -45.27 -9.40
C MET A 200 2.76 -46.26 -8.29
N GLU A 201 2.01 -47.30 -8.68
CA GLU A 201 2.11 -48.60 -8.03
C GLU A 201 3.07 -49.46 -8.87
N MET A 202 4.33 -49.53 -8.44
CA MET A 202 5.20 -50.70 -8.60
C MET A 202 6.38 -50.60 -7.65
#